data_AF-A0A925RJ61-F1
#
_entry.id   AF-A0A925RJ61-F1
#
_cell.length_a   1.000
_cell.length_b   1.000
_cell.length_c   1.000
_cell.angle_alpha   90.00
_cell.angle_beta   90.00
_cell.angle_gamma   90.00
#
_symmetry.space_group_name_H-M   'P 1'
#
loop_
_entity.id
_entity.type
_entity.pdbx_description
1 polymer ?
#
loop_
_entity_poly.entity_id
_entity_poly.type
_entity_poly.pdbx_seq_one_letter_code
_entity_poly.pdbx_strand_id
1 'polypeptide(L)'
;MSEGIPDLEQLEYKLTKRGFRRNDVFLHECPECHVQAVLKYGTAGKTGGRDIAMCQACGDIKSWRSVAGLEQREQDLGFDLRAFLR
;
A
#
# COMPACT_ATOMS: atom_id res chain seq x y z
N MET A 1 -13.01 17.58 -7.01
CA MET A 1 -13.76 16.44 -6.45
C MET A 1 -12.78 15.30 -6.39
N SER A 2 -12.31 14.90 -5.21
CA SER A 2 -11.41 13.76 -5.08
C SER A 2 -12.26 12.50 -5.19
N GLU A 3 -12.20 11.83 -6.34
CA GLU A 3 -12.83 10.52 -6.51
C GLU A 3 -11.96 9.50 -5.77
N GLY A 4 -12.55 8.86 -4.75
CA GLY A 4 -11.91 7.79 -4.01
C GLY A 4 -11.64 6.56 -4.88
N ILE A 5 -11.05 5.52 -4.30
CA ILE A 5 -10.76 4.28 -5.05
C ILE A 5 -12.06 3.49 -5.25
N PRO A 6 -12.60 3.39 -6.48
CA PRO A 6 -13.92 2.79 -6.71
C PRO A 6 -13.94 1.27 -6.48
N ASP A 7 -12.79 0.60 -6.59
CA ASP A 7 -12.61 -0.84 -6.41
C ASP A 7 -11.78 -1.21 -5.17
N LEU A 8 -11.81 -0.36 -4.13
CA LEU A 8 -11.02 -0.54 -2.90
C LEU A 8 -11.17 -1.95 -2.31
N GLU A 9 -12.40 -2.42 -2.11
CA GLU A 9 -12.67 -3.73 -1.50
C GLU A 9 -12.07 -4.88 -2.32
N GLN A 10 -12.10 -4.80 -3.66
CA GLN A 10 -11.48 -5.80 -4.53
C GLN A 10 -9.95 -5.77 -4.43
N LEU A 11 -9.35 -4.58 -4.36
CA LEU A 11 -7.90 -4.43 -4.19
C LEU A 11 -7.46 -4.98 -2.84
N GLU A 12 -8.18 -4.68 -1.75
CA GLU A 12 -7.93 -5.20 -0.41
C GLU A 12 -8.05 -6.73 -0.35
N TYR A 13 -9.08 -7.30 -0.99
CA TYR A 13 -9.25 -8.74 -1.09
C TYR A 13 -8.06 -9.39 -1.81
N LYS A 14 -7.64 -8.84 -2.95
CA LYS A 14 -6.49 -9.35 -3.72
C LYS A 14 -5.18 -9.21 -2.97
N LEU A 15 -4.97 -8.10 -2.26
CA LEU A 15 -3.82 -7.88 -1.38
C LEU A 15 -3.77 -8.95 -0.28
N THR A 16 -4.88 -9.18 0.41
CA THR A 16 -4.99 -10.20 1.46
C THR A 16 -4.70 -11.59 0.91
N LYS A 17 -5.21 -11.91 -0.29
CA LYS A 17 -4.93 -13.18 -0.97
C LYS A 17 -3.45 -13.37 -1.32
N ARG A 18 -2.71 -12.28 -1.57
CA ARG A 18 -1.25 -12.29 -1.76
C ARG A 18 -0.45 -12.29 -0.45
N GLY A 19 -1.12 -12.32 0.70
CA GLY A 19 -0.46 -12.36 2.02
C GLY A 19 -0.12 -10.99 2.59
N PHE A 20 -0.61 -9.90 1.99
CA PHE A 20 -0.53 -8.58 2.60
C PHE A 20 -1.50 -8.48 3.76
N ARG A 21 -1.06 -7.90 4.87
CA ARG A 21 -1.90 -7.61 6.04
C ARG A 21 -1.87 -6.12 6.32
N ARG A 22 -2.95 -5.58 6.88
CA ARG A 22 -2.91 -4.21 7.42
C ARG A 22 -1.93 -4.20 8.58
N ASN A 23 -0.84 -3.45 8.40
CA ASN A 23 0.17 -3.27 9.44
C ASN A 23 -0.30 -2.24 10.47
N ASP A 24 -1.30 -1.42 10.10
CA ASP A 24 -1.78 -0.32 10.92
C ASP A 24 -3.32 -0.25 10.94
N VAL A 25 -3.87 -0.09 12.14
CA VAL A 25 -5.30 0.07 12.38
C VAL A 25 -5.71 1.54 12.20
N PHE A 26 -4.77 2.47 12.40
CA PHE A 26 -5.00 3.90 12.27
C PHE A 26 -4.84 4.35 10.82
N LEU A 27 -5.69 5.29 10.42
CA LEU A 27 -5.58 5.97 9.13
C LEU A 27 -4.54 7.08 9.23
N HIS A 28 -3.60 7.07 8.31
CA HIS A 28 -2.57 8.11 8.22
C HIS A 28 -3.03 9.25 7.31
N GLU A 29 -2.48 10.44 7.52
CA GLU A 29 -2.71 11.56 6.61
C GLU A 29 -2.06 11.29 5.25
N CYS A 30 -2.81 11.55 4.18
CA CYS A 30 -2.29 11.50 2.83
C CYS A 30 -1.54 12.80 2.50
N PRO A 31 -0.29 12.75 2.03
CA PRO A 31 0.45 13.95 1.66
C PRO A 31 -0.10 14.66 0.42
N GLU A 32 -0.90 13.97 -0.41
CA GLU A 32 -1.46 14.54 -1.65
C GLU A 32 -2.79 15.27 -1.40
N CYS A 33 -3.68 14.67 -0.60
CA CYS A 33 -5.02 15.21 -0.36
C CYS A 33 -5.26 15.72 1.06
N HIS A 34 -4.28 15.58 1.96
CA HIS A 34 -4.33 16.00 3.36
C HIS A 34 -5.51 15.43 4.16
N VAL A 35 -6.03 14.26 3.75
CA VAL A 35 -7.10 13.54 4.47
C VAL A 35 -6.50 12.36 5.22
N GLN A 36 -6.97 12.09 6.44
CA GLN A 36 -6.67 10.88 7.21
C GLN A 36 -7.39 9.67 6.60
N ALA A 37 -6.83 9.16 5.50
CA ALA A 37 -7.43 8.13 4.66
C ALA A 37 -6.40 7.14 4.12
N VAL A 38 -5.16 7.16 4.60
CA VAL A 38 -4.11 6.24 4.14
C VAL A 38 -4.16 4.93 4.90
N LEU A 39 -4.35 3.85 4.16
CA LEU A 39 -4.28 2.47 4.60
C LEU A 39 -2.89 1.91 4.30
N LYS A 40 -2.25 1.28 5.30
CA LYS A 40 -0.92 0.68 5.17
C LYS A 40 -1.01 -0.84 5.26
N TYR A 41 -0.52 -1.51 4.23
CA TYR A 41 -0.41 -2.95 4.14
C TYR A 41 1.05 -3.34 4.06
N GLY A 42 1.41 -4.48 4.62
CA GLY A 42 2.70 -5.05 4.33
C GLY A 42 2.73 -6.56 4.42
N THR A 43 3.83 -7.11 3.93
CA THR A 43 4.18 -8.52 4.08
C THR A 43 5.56 -8.61 4.72
N ALA A 44 5.72 -9.54 5.65
CA ALA A 44 7.00 -9.87 6.23
C ALA A 44 7.33 -11.33 5.87
N GLY A 45 8.32 -11.53 5.01
CA GLY A 45 8.84 -12.84 4.62
C GLY A 45 10.32 -12.99 4.97
N LYS A 46 10.81 -14.24 5.01
CA LYS A 46 12.23 -14.57 5.28
C LYS A 46 13.22 -13.97 4.27
N THR A 47 12.77 -13.61 3.08
CA THR A 47 13.59 -13.13 1.95
C THR A 47 13.40 -11.63 1.65
N GLY A 48 12.65 -10.92 2.49
CA GLY A 48 12.30 -9.52 2.25
C GLY A 48 10.80 -9.27 2.45
N GLY A 49 10.43 -7.99 2.46
CA GLY A 49 9.07 -7.54 2.66
C GLY A 49 8.68 -6.49 1.63
N ARG A 50 7.37 -6.24 1.52
CA ARG A 50 6.85 -5.09 0.78
C ARG A 50 5.80 -4.40 1.61
N ASP A 51 5.93 -3.09 1.75
CA ASP A 51 4.90 -2.21 2.27
C ASP A 51 4.19 -1.51 1.11
N ILE A 52 2.89 -1.31 1.26
CA ILE A 52 2.02 -0.60 0.33
C ILE A 52 1.17 0.35 1.16
N ALA A 53 1.24 1.64 0.86
CA ALA A 53 0.31 2.64 1.38
C ALA A 53 -0.64 3.04 0.26
N MET A 54 -1.94 3.09 0.55
CA MET A 54 -2.93 3.61 -0.39
C MET A 54 -3.91 4.53 0.30
N CYS A 55 -4.21 5.68 -0.32
CA CYS A 55 -5.20 6.61 0.16
C CYS A 55 -6.58 6.26 -0.41
N GLN A 56 -7.54 5.91 0.45
CA GLN A 56 -8.91 5.62 0.01
C GLN A 56 -9.68 6.86 -0.48
N ALA A 57 -9.21 8.07 -0.16
CA ALA A 57 -9.90 9.33 -0.50
C ALA A 57 -9.49 9.91 -1.87
N CYS A 58 -8.21 9.84 -2.25
CA CYS A 58 -7.72 10.35 -3.54
C CYS A 58 -7.17 9.28 -4.48
N GLY A 59 -6.98 8.05 -3.99
CA GLY A 59 -6.41 6.97 -4.79
C GLY A 59 -4.90 7.00 -4.97
N ASP A 60 -4.17 7.84 -4.23
CA ASP A 60 -2.71 7.82 -4.22
C ASP A 60 -2.19 6.47 -3.66
N ILE A 61 -1.16 5.92 -4.31
CA ILE A 61 -0.59 4.61 -3.96
C ILE A 61 0.94 4.71 -3.97
N LYS A 62 1.55 4.27 -2.88
CA LYS A 62 3.01 4.23 -2.71
C LYS A 62 3.41 2.84 -2.23
N SER A 63 4.55 2.33 -2.71
CA SER A 63 5.09 1.04 -2.27
C SER A 63 6.55 1.17 -1.89
N TRP A 64 6.96 0.40 -0.88
CA TRP A 64 8.34 0.28 -0.44
C TRP A 64 8.73 -1.19 -0.43
N ARG A 65 9.93 -1.49 -0.91
CA ARG A 65 10.50 -2.84 -0.88
C ARG A 65 11.58 -2.89 0.20
N SER A 66 11.58 -3.97 0.98
CA SER A 66 12.60 -4.28 1.96
C SER A 66 13.38 -5.49 1.45
N VAL A 67 14.64 -5.31 1.08
CA VAL A 67 15.52 -6.41 0.64
C VAL A 67 16.12 -7.09 1.87
N ALA A 68 16.12 -8.43 1.91
CA ALA A 68 16.71 -9.16 3.03
C ALA A 68 18.18 -8.75 3.26
N GLY A 69 18.50 -8.34 4.49
CA GLY A 69 19.84 -7.90 4.89
C GLY A 69 20.08 -6.38 4.84
N LEU A 70 19.12 -5.59 4.37
CA LEU A 70 19.17 -4.13 4.40
C LEU A 70 18.04 -3.58 5.27
N GLU A 71 18.37 -2.75 6.25
CA GLU A 71 17.38 -2.02 7.08
C GLU A 71 16.66 -0.92 6.28
N GLN A 72 17.19 -0.59 5.10
CA GLN A 72 16.66 0.47 4.24
C GLN A 72 15.53 -0.05 3.36
N ARG A 73 14.40 0.66 3.42
CA ARG A 73 13.25 0.42 2.54
C ARG A 73 13.35 1.38 1.36
N GLU A 74 13.39 0.85 0.15
CA GLU A 74 13.45 1.66 -1.07
C GLU A 74 12.04 1.87 -1.63
N GLN A 75 11.69 3.13 -1.90
CA GLN A 75 10.40 3.46 -2.52
C GLN A 75 10.41 3.05 -4.01
N ASP A 76 9.39 2.29 -4.39
CA ASP A 76 9.18 1.81 -5.75
C ASP A 76 8.32 2.82 -6.53
N LEU A 77 8.96 3.84 -7.12
CA LEU A 77 8.28 4.96 -7.80
C LEU A 77 7.48 4.52 -9.04
N GLY A 78 7.82 3.37 -9.64
CA GLY A 78 7.11 2.79 -10.78
C GLY A 78 6.02 1.78 -10.40
N PHE A 79 5.65 1.71 -9.12
CA PHE A 79 4.70 0.71 -8.65
C PHE A 79 3.26 1.04 -9.07
N ASP A 80 2.67 0.15 -9.86
CA ASP A 80 1.24 0.15 -10.15
C ASP A 80 0.55 -1.01 -9.43
N LEU A 81 -0.36 -0.69 -8.50
CA LEU A 81 -1.06 -1.70 -7.70
C LEU A 81 -1.98 -2.59 -8.55
N ARG A 82 -2.62 -2.04 -9.57
CA ARG A 82 -3.58 -2.79 -10.40
C ARG A 82 -2.86 -3.80 -11.28
N ALA A 83 -1.77 -3.40 -11.90
CA ALA A 83 -0.86 -4.26 -12.65
C ALA A 83 -0.21 -5.29 -11.73
N PHE A 84 0.18 -4.88 -10.52
CA PHE A 84 0.70 -5.81 -9.52
C PHE A 84 -0.33 -6.87 -9.17
N LEU A 85 -1.59 -6.51 -8.90
CA LEU A 85 -2.67 -7.41 -8.48
C LEU A 85 -3.43 -8.11 -9.62
N ARG A 86 -2.95 -7.99 -10.87
CA ARG A 86 -3.51 -8.72 -12.00
C ARG A 86 -3.28 -10.23 -11.87
#